data_AF-A0A224YJQ8-F1
#
_entry.id   AF-A0A224YJQ8-F1
#
_cell.length_a   1.000
_cell.length_b   1.000
_cell.length_c   1.000
_cell.angle_alpha   90.00
_cell.angle_beta   90.00
_cell.angle_gamma   90.00
#
_symmetry.space_group_name_H-M   'P 1'
#
loop_
_entity.id
_entity.type
_entity.pdbx_description
1 polymer ?
#
loop_
_entity_poly.entity_id
_entity_poly.type
_entity_poly.pdbx_seq_one_letter_code
_entity_poly.pdbx_strand_id
1 'polypeptide(L)'
;MQTGLINCLMNLIAYLQLAYSPYTSSGSPATTVVFPQILAERSDSGELIVAIRSGQTLSLRKASVFQERLEVATLEENRTIFHYMNGSGMERNLYHDPQTGAAVMLTHGRGLRLVGILSATERIQPSPASGYHPRSSIKHEILPLEQRKSDDEISSRARLKESDQYSRSTFSDPTNKTETKVLEARSGSSPYPVIASCETRIAVDSAFFRSFRHNKKELVEYLAVLVAFTNLKFSTFLDTTLHFQMIVTGIVIFKFSEEWFIKKPRNDPSVMLSDTLSYLNSYVNDQDIFRDDDAVI
;
A
#
# COMPACT_ATOMS: atom_id res chain seq x y z
N MET A 1 -17.88 -14.94 2.89
CA MET A 1 -16.90 -14.46 1.88
C MET A 1 -16.39 -13.05 2.15
N GLN A 2 -17.24 -12.13 2.62
CA GLN A 2 -16.91 -10.70 2.82
C GLN A 2 -15.85 -10.43 3.92
N THR A 3 -15.89 -11.15 5.04
CA THR A 3 -14.94 -10.99 6.16
C THR A 3 -13.53 -11.52 5.88
N GLY A 4 -13.40 -12.51 4.99
CA GLY A 4 -12.08 -13.04 4.58
C GLY A 4 -11.32 -12.09 3.65
N LEU A 5 -12.04 -11.37 2.79
CA LEU A 5 -11.45 -10.39 1.87
C LEU A 5 -10.94 -9.16 2.64
N ILE A 6 -11.70 -8.66 3.61
CA ILE A 6 -11.32 -7.52 4.47
C ILE A 6 -10.08 -7.88 5.30
N ASN A 7 -10.01 -9.07 5.88
CA ASN A 7 -8.82 -9.52 6.62
C ASN A 7 -7.60 -9.74 5.72
N CYS A 8 -7.78 -10.14 4.45
CA CYS A 8 -6.69 -10.21 3.47
C CYS A 8 -6.21 -8.80 3.06
N LEU A 9 -7.12 -7.86 2.83
CA LEU A 9 -6.80 -6.46 2.54
C LEU A 9 -6.03 -5.81 3.70
N MET A 10 -6.53 -5.94 4.92
CA MET A 10 -5.90 -5.37 6.11
C MET A 10 -4.51 -5.97 6.38
N ASN A 11 -4.32 -7.29 6.18
CA ASN A 11 -3.01 -7.91 6.30
C ASN A 11 -2.05 -7.51 5.17
N LEU A 12 -2.53 -7.37 3.93
CA LEU A 12 -1.71 -6.93 2.80
C LEU A 12 -1.24 -5.49 2.99
N ILE A 13 -2.12 -4.61 3.45
CA ILE A 13 -1.82 -3.19 3.68
C ILE A 13 -0.96 -3.01 4.94
N ALA A 14 -1.21 -3.75 6.02
CA ALA A 14 -0.34 -3.75 7.20
C ALA A 14 1.07 -4.32 6.92
N TYR A 15 1.20 -5.29 6.00
CA TYR A 15 2.50 -5.77 5.51
C TYR A 15 3.26 -4.70 4.70
N LEU A 16 2.54 -3.81 4.03
CA LEU A 16 3.08 -2.78 3.16
C LEU A 16 3.44 -1.49 3.92
N GLN A 17 2.75 -1.17 5.02
CA GLN A 17 2.92 0.08 5.78
C GLN A 17 4.21 0.14 6.65
N LEU A 18 4.83 -0.99 7.02
CA LEU A 18 5.99 -1.00 7.93
C LEU A 18 7.37 -1.18 7.24
N ALA A 19 7.43 -1.38 5.92
CA ALA A 19 8.67 -1.73 5.22
C ALA A 19 9.22 -0.64 4.27
N TYR A 20 8.54 0.49 4.15
CA TYR A 20 8.97 1.55 3.25
C TYR A 20 8.82 2.92 3.87
N SER A 21 9.83 3.28 4.65
CA SER A 21 10.30 4.65 4.54
C SER A 21 11.31 4.69 3.38
N PRO A 22 11.31 5.73 2.51
CA PRO A 22 12.46 6.01 1.64
C PRO A 22 13.73 6.31 2.45
N TYR A 23 13.58 6.48 3.77
CA TYR A 23 14.64 6.58 4.76
C TYR A 23 14.60 5.38 5.72
N THR A 24 14.79 4.16 5.22
CA THR A 24 15.10 3.06 6.16
C THR A 24 16.43 3.33 6.85
N SER A 25 16.45 3.04 8.14
CA SER A 25 17.59 2.95 9.04
C SER A 25 18.88 2.54 8.30
N SER A 26 19.93 3.31 8.55
CA SER A 26 21.32 2.97 8.25
C SER A 26 21.64 1.58 8.81
N GLY A 27 21.47 0.51 8.01
CA GLY A 27 21.75 -0.84 8.52
C GLY A 27 21.28 -2.04 7.68
N SER A 28 20.34 -1.90 6.73
CA SER A 28 20.07 -3.02 5.81
C SER A 28 21.18 -3.06 4.75
N PRO A 29 21.98 -4.14 4.65
CA PRO A 29 23.04 -4.20 3.65
C PRO A 29 22.42 -4.15 2.26
N ALA A 30 22.87 -3.19 1.43
CA ALA A 30 22.54 -3.18 0.01
C ALA A 30 22.90 -4.54 -0.59
N THR A 31 21.90 -5.25 -1.12
CA THR A 31 22.14 -6.58 -1.70
C THR A 31 22.81 -6.45 -3.06
N THR A 32 22.54 -5.37 -3.81
CA THR A 32 23.14 -5.14 -5.12
C THR A 32 23.14 -3.66 -5.50
N VAL A 33 24.24 -3.18 -6.08
CA VAL A 33 24.33 -1.86 -6.73
C VAL A 33 24.04 -2.00 -8.22
N VAL A 34 23.19 -1.14 -8.76
CA VAL A 34 22.78 -1.17 -10.17
C VAL A 34 22.77 0.22 -10.81
N PHE A 35 22.75 0.25 -12.14
CA PHE A 35 22.67 1.47 -12.95
C PHE A 35 21.56 1.30 -13.99
N PRO A 36 20.30 1.56 -13.61
CA PRO A 36 19.17 1.36 -14.51
C PRO A 36 19.26 2.25 -15.75
N GLN A 37 18.76 1.74 -16.88
CA GLN A 37 18.78 2.44 -18.17
C GLN A 37 17.50 2.18 -18.94
N ILE A 38 16.96 3.22 -19.57
CA ILE A 38 15.88 3.09 -20.55
C ILE A 38 16.48 2.50 -21.83
N LEU A 39 15.99 1.34 -22.26
CA LEU A 39 16.40 0.68 -23.49
C LEU A 39 15.55 1.11 -24.68
N ALA A 40 14.26 1.34 -24.44
CA ALA A 40 13.31 1.77 -25.45
C ALA A 40 12.15 2.54 -24.82
N GLU A 41 11.62 3.50 -25.57
CA GLU A 41 10.39 4.22 -25.28
C GLU A 41 9.46 4.07 -26.49
N ARG A 42 8.28 3.52 -26.26
CA ARG A 42 7.25 3.35 -27.29
C ARG A 42 6.34 4.57 -27.26
N SER A 43 6.50 5.44 -28.25
CA SER A 43 5.84 6.75 -28.31
C SER A 43 4.31 6.66 -28.48
N ASP A 44 3.79 5.54 -28.98
CA ASP A 44 2.38 5.27 -29.20
C ASP A 44 1.66 4.76 -27.94
N SER A 45 2.32 3.92 -27.12
CA SER A 45 1.74 3.34 -25.90
C SER A 45 2.18 4.02 -24.61
N GLY A 46 3.24 4.84 -24.64
CA GLY A 46 3.89 5.38 -23.45
C GLY A 46 4.58 4.31 -22.59
N GLU A 47 4.80 3.12 -23.16
CA GLU A 47 5.52 2.02 -22.51
C GLU A 47 7.03 2.28 -22.51
N LEU A 48 7.68 1.95 -21.40
CA LEU A 48 9.12 2.05 -21.23
C LEU A 48 9.71 0.66 -20.97
N ILE A 49 10.77 0.32 -21.70
CA ILE A 49 11.57 -0.87 -21.42
C ILE A 49 12.80 -0.41 -20.64
N VAL A 50 12.92 -0.86 -19.39
CA VAL A 50 13.98 -0.40 -18.48
C VAL A 50 14.82 -1.57 -17.99
N ALA A 51 16.10 -1.56 -18.33
CA ALA A 51 17.07 -2.51 -17.78
C ALA A 51 17.38 -2.14 -16.33
N ILE A 52 17.29 -3.12 -15.42
CA ILE A 52 17.63 -2.94 -14.00
C ILE A 52 19.00 -3.56 -13.70
N ARG A 53 19.18 -4.85 -14.00
CA ARG A 53 20.44 -5.61 -13.88
C ARG A 53 20.49 -6.70 -14.93
N SER A 54 21.60 -7.42 -15.02
CA SER A 54 21.74 -8.56 -15.94
C SER A 54 20.58 -9.55 -15.76
N GLY A 55 19.84 -9.84 -16.83
CA GLY A 55 18.69 -10.74 -16.81
C GLY A 55 17.40 -10.15 -16.23
N GLN A 56 17.35 -8.89 -15.80
CA GLN A 56 16.14 -8.25 -15.28
C GLN A 56 15.85 -6.94 -16.02
N THR A 57 14.76 -6.95 -16.79
CA THR A 57 14.21 -5.79 -17.50
C THR A 57 12.75 -5.65 -17.10
N LEU A 58 12.29 -4.41 -16.95
CA LEU A 58 10.90 -4.09 -16.67
C LEU A 58 10.20 -3.59 -17.94
N SER A 59 8.98 -4.05 -18.16
CA SER A 59 8.07 -3.52 -19.17
C SER A 59 7.06 -2.60 -18.49
N LEU A 60 7.43 -1.33 -18.36
CA LEU A 60 6.70 -0.34 -17.58
C LEU A 60 5.59 0.31 -18.40
N ARG A 61 4.37 0.29 -17.86
CA ARG A 61 3.21 1.07 -18.34
C ARG A 61 2.70 2.00 -17.26
N LYS A 62 2.00 3.08 -17.62
CA LYS A 62 1.45 4.04 -16.64
C LYS A 62 0.49 3.33 -15.68
N ALA A 63 0.53 3.71 -14.41
CA ALA A 63 -0.45 3.31 -13.42
C ALA A 63 -1.21 4.53 -12.91
N SER A 64 -2.49 4.32 -12.59
CA SER A 64 -3.37 5.34 -12.01
C SER A 64 -4.00 4.78 -10.75
N VAL A 65 -3.89 5.55 -9.67
CA VAL A 65 -4.25 5.15 -8.31
C VAL A 65 -4.97 6.24 -7.54
N PHE A 66 -4.93 7.50 -8.03
CA PHE A 66 -5.54 8.64 -7.38
C PHE A 66 -6.75 9.15 -8.15
N GLN A 67 -7.72 9.70 -7.41
CA GLN A 67 -8.72 10.55 -8.01
C GLN A 67 -8.07 11.85 -8.54
N GLU A 68 -8.61 12.42 -9.62
CA GLU A 68 -8.07 13.63 -10.26
C GLU A 68 -7.87 14.79 -9.27
N ARG A 69 -8.85 14.98 -8.37
CA ARG A 69 -8.76 15.93 -7.26
C ARG A 69 -8.49 15.17 -5.98
N LEU A 70 -7.21 14.94 -5.68
CA LEU A 70 -6.79 14.28 -4.46
C LEU A 70 -6.86 15.24 -3.28
N GLU A 71 -7.62 14.89 -2.25
CA GLU A 71 -7.69 15.68 -1.03
C GLU A 71 -6.59 15.28 -0.04
N VAL A 72 -5.73 16.21 0.37
CA VAL A 72 -4.70 15.98 1.39
C VAL A 72 -4.96 16.89 2.58
N ALA A 73 -5.56 16.34 3.62
CA ALA A 73 -5.91 17.05 4.85
C ALA A 73 -4.81 16.91 5.91
N THR A 74 -4.65 17.94 6.74
CA THR A 74 -3.86 17.88 7.97
C THR A 74 -4.77 18.24 9.14
N LEU A 75 -4.91 17.32 10.10
CA LEU A 75 -5.68 17.55 11.32
C LEU A 75 -4.79 18.16 12.39
N GLU A 76 -5.21 19.31 12.90
CA GLU A 76 -4.60 20.03 14.01
C GLU A 76 -5.66 20.26 15.10
N GLU A 77 -5.24 20.44 16.36
CA GLU A 77 -6.07 20.50 17.59
C GLU A 77 -7.44 21.17 17.48
N ASN A 78 -7.58 22.22 16.68
CA ASN A 78 -8.86 22.92 16.49
C ASN A 78 -9.20 23.21 15.03
N ARG A 79 -8.51 22.61 14.06
CA ARG A 79 -8.76 22.87 12.64
C ARG A 79 -8.27 21.76 11.72
N THR A 80 -9.03 21.53 10.66
CA THR A 80 -8.62 20.71 9.52
C THR A 80 -8.17 21.62 8.38
N ILE A 81 -6.94 21.40 7.91
CA ILE A 81 -6.39 22.15 6.78
C ILE A 81 -6.42 21.26 5.53
N PHE A 82 -7.24 21.63 4.55
CA PHE A 82 -7.37 20.91 3.29
C PHE A 82 -6.39 21.44 2.24
N HIS A 83 -5.67 20.52 1.58
CA HIS A 83 -4.85 20.81 0.40
C HIS A 83 -5.30 19.91 -0.76
N TYR A 84 -5.82 20.51 -1.82
CA TYR A 84 -6.19 19.76 -3.03
C TYR A 84 -4.98 19.64 -3.95
N MET A 85 -4.60 18.41 -4.28
CA MET A 85 -3.54 18.10 -5.23
C MET A 85 -4.16 17.57 -6.53
N ASN A 86 -3.49 17.84 -7.65
CA ASN A 86 -3.82 17.20 -8.91
C ASN A 86 -3.28 15.76 -8.87
N GLY A 87 -4.18 14.78 -8.77
CA GLY A 87 -3.88 13.35 -8.72
C GLY A 87 -3.12 12.87 -9.95
N SER A 88 -3.63 13.15 -11.16
CA SER A 88 -2.96 12.80 -12.43
C SER A 88 -1.57 13.41 -12.54
N GLY A 89 -1.38 14.62 -12.01
CA GLY A 89 -0.09 15.28 -11.88
C GLY A 89 0.88 14.56 -10.93
N MET A 90 0.39 14.01 -9.83
CA MET A 90 1.21 13.26 -8.85
C MET A 90 1.62 11.88 -9.36
N GLU A 91 0.74 11.20 -10.10
CA GLU A 91 1.02 9.87 -10.66
C GLU A 91 1.61 9.91 -12.08
N ARG A 92 1.84 11.09 -12.66
CA ARG A 92 2.40 11.22 -14.02
C ARG A 92 3.71 10.44 -14.24
N ASN A 93 4.46 10.16 -13.19
CA ASN A 93 5.73 9.43 -13.24
C ASN A 93 5.61 8.02 -12.63
N LEU A 94 4.40 7.60 -12.29
CA LEU A 94 4.11 6.29 -11.72
C LEU A 94 3.93 5.28 -12.85
N TYR A 95 4.69 4.21 -12.75
CA TYR A 95 4.61 3.08 -13.68
C TYR A 95 4.51 1.78 -12.92
N HIS A 96 3.97 0.77 -13.59
CA HIS A 96 3.95 -0.59 -13.10
C HIS A 96 4.28 -1.59 -14.21
N ASP A 97 4.76 -2.76 -13.83
CA ASP A 97 4.98 -3.92 -14.70
C ASP A 97 4.17 -5.09 -14.12
N PRO A 98 3.05 -5.46 -14.73
CA PRO A 98 2.20 -6.54 -14.22
C PRO A 98 2.85 -7.92 -14.26
N GLN A 99 3.77 -8.15 -15.19
CA GLN A 99 4.41 -9.46 -15.35
C GLN A 99 5.38 -9.72 -14.19
N THR A 100 6.12 -8.70 -13.79
CA THR A 100 7.09 -8.80 -12.68
C THR A 100 6.48 -8.42 -11.33
N GLY A 101 5.33 -7.76 -11.32
CA GLY A 101 4.71 -7.21 -10.13
C GLY A 101 5.40 -5.94 -9.61
N ALA A 102 6.12 -5.22 -10.47
CA ALA A 102 6.87 -4.02 -10.10
C ALA A 102 5.97 -2.78 -10.13
N ALA A 103 6.20 -1.83 -9.22
CA ALA A 103 5.58 -0.51 -9.22
C ALA A 103 6.63 0.53 -8.83
N VAL A 104 6.87 1.52 -9.69
CA VAL A 104 7.98 2.46 -9.53
C VAL A 104 7.61 3.88 -9.95
N MET A 105 8.18 4.85 -9.24
CA MET A 105 8.25 6.23 -9.67
C MET A 105 9.52 6.41 -10.53
N LEU A 106 9.34 6.75 -11.80
CA LEU A 106 10.43 6.96 -12.76
C LEU A 106 10.52 8.43 -13.14
N THR A 107 11.63 9.08 -12.80
CA THR A 107 11.90 10.47 -13.19
C THR A 107 13.19 10.57 -13.99
N HIS A 108 13.17 11.42 -15.03
CA HIS A 108 14.32 11.65 -15.89
C HIS A 108 14.70 13.14 -15.83
N GLY A 109 15.83 13.43 -15.19
CA GLY A 109 16.37 14.78 -15.08
C GLY A 109 17.83 14.79 -15.55
N ARG A 110 18.78 14.93 -14.62
CA ARG A 110 20.23 14.76 -14.87
C ARG A 110 20.67 13.28 -15.02
N GLY A 111 19.71 12.38 -15.19
CA GLY A 111 19.87 10.93 -15.13
C GLY A 111 18.56 10.27 -14.70
N LEU A 112 18.45 8.98 -14.98
CA LEU A 112 17.29 8.17 -14.62
C LEU A 112 17.24 7.95 -13.10
N ARG A 113 16.11 8.24 -12.46
CA ARG A 113 15.85 7.92 -11.05
C ARG A 113 14.65 6.99 -10.97
N LEU A 114 14.82 5.90 -10.23
CA LEU A 114 13.80 4.92 -9.92
C LEU A 114 13.67 4.78 -8.41
N VAL A 115 12.46 4.97 -7.90
CA VAL A 115 12.10 4.70 -6.50
C VAL A 115 10.87 3.80 -6.52
N GLY A 116 10.94 2.65 -5.85
CA GLY A 116 9.76 1.82 -5.66
C GLY A 116 10.05 0.35 -5.51
N ILE A 117 9.10 -0.48 -5.91
CA ILE A 117 9.03 -1.92 -5.66
C ILE A 117 9.37 -2.65 -6.96
N LEU A 118 10.38 -3.53 -6.92
CA LEU A 118 10.76 -4.36 -8.08
C LEU A 118 10.05 -5.70 -8.06
N SER A 119 9.74 -6.23 -6.88
CA SER A 119 9.11 -7.53 -6.68
C SER A 119 8.52 -7.63 -5.27
N ALA A 120 7.96 -8.79 -4.91
CA ALA A 120 7.49 -9.05 -3.55
C ALA A 120 8.59 -9.05 -2.48
N THR A 121 9.87 -9.07 -2.88
CA THR A 121 11.02 -9.18 -1.96
C THR A 121 12.07 -8.09 -2.15
N GLU A 122 11.99 -7.28 -3.20
CA GLU A 122 13.01 -6.30 -3.53
C GLU A 122 12.40 -4.92 -3.83
N ARG A 123 13.09 -3.89 -3.37
CA ARG A 123 12.85 -2.49 -3.74
C ARG A 123 14.10 -1.84 -4.30
N ILE A 124 13.91 -0.75 -5.04
CA ILE A 124 14.96 0.04 -5.64
C ILE A 124 14.86 1.49 -5.18
N GLN A 125 16.02 2.10 -4.92
CA GLN A 125 16.12 3.53 -4.65
C GLN A 125 17.48 4.09 -5.10
N PRO A 126 17.60 5.40 -5.36
CA PRO A 126 18.90 6.02 -5.60
C PRO A 126 19.84 5.85 -4.39
N SER A 127 21.12 5.58 -4.66
CA SER A 127 22.15 5.51 -3.61
C SER A 127 22.32 6.87 -2.92
N PRO A 128 22.43 6.93 -1.57
CA PRO A 128 22.70 8.17 -0.84
C PRO A 128 24.07 8.76 -1.17
N ALA A 129 25.07 7.89 -1.38
CA ALA A 129 26.40 8.28 -1.82
C ALA A 129 26.35 8.65 -3.31
N SER A 130 26.26 9.96 -3.57
CA SER A 130 26.19 10.56 -4.91
C SER A 130 27.45 10.29 -5.73
N GLY A 131 27.61 9.07 -6.22
CA GLY A 131 28.56 8.73 -7.27
C GLY A 131 27.91 8.97 -8.64
N TYR A 132 28.09 10.17 -9.18
CA TYR A 132 27.72 10.43 -10.57
C TYR A 132 28.69 9.64 -11.47
N HIS A 133 28.18 8.71 -12.28
CA HIS A 133 29.02 7.97 -13.22
C HIS A 133 29.16 8.77 -14.53
N PRO A 134 30.34 8.83 -15.18
CA PRO A 134 30.58 9.52 -16.46
C PRO A 134 29.57 9.28 -17.59
N ARG A 135 28.73 8.24 -17.51
CA ARG A 135 27.66 7.93 -18.48
C ARG A 135 26.28 8.53 -18.15
N SER A 136 26.18 9.50 -17.23
CA SER A 136 24.92 10.15 -16.79
C SER A 136 23.92 9.24 -16.04
N SER A 137 24.32 8.01 -15.69
CA SER A 137 23.48 7.07 -14.94
C SER A 137 23.60 7.32 -13.43
N ILE A 138 22.47 7.50 -12.77
CA ILE A 138 22.41 7.60 -11.30
C ILE A 138 22.57 6.20 -10.72
N LYS A 139 23.45 6.06 -9.71
CA LYS A 139 23.66 4.82 -8.96
C LYS A 139 22.40 4.51 -8.13
N HIS A 140 21.93 3.27 -8.20
CA HIS A 140 20.82 2.76 -7.39
C HIS A 140 21.26 1.58 -6.54
N GLU A 141 20.56 1.39 -5.43
CA GLU A 141 20.66 0.22 -4.56
C GLU A 141 19.37 -0.57 -4.64
N ILE A 142 19.51 -1.89 -4.77
CA ILE A 142 18.43 -2.84 -4.53
C ILE A 142 18.55 -3.30 -3.09
N LEU A 143 17.43 -3.24 -2.38
CA LEU A 143 17.31 -3.58 -0.97
C LEU A 143 16.21 -4.63 -0.80
N PRO A 144 16.38 -5.57 0.13
CA PRO A 144 15.31 -6.49 0.48
C PRO A 144 14.15 -5.72 1.10
N LEU A 145 12.95 -6.21 0.86
CA LEU A 145 11.77 -5.90 1.65
C LEU A 145 11.79 -6.81 2.86
N GLU A 146 11.91 -6.24 4.05
CA GLU A 146 11.86 -7.01 5.28
C GLU A 146 10.51 -7.74 5.35
N GLN A 147 10.54 -9.07 5.19
CA GLN A 147 9.38 -9.89 5.47
C GLN A 147 9.22 -9.95 6.98
N ARG A 148 8.10 -9.42 7.49
CA ARG A 148 7.72 -9.65 8.88
C ARG A 148 7.64 -11.17 9.07
N LYS A 149 8.40 -11.68 10.03
CA LYS A 149 8.19 -13.04 10.56
C LYS A 149 6.73 -13.12 10.99
N SER A 150 6.00 -14.10 10.48
CA SER A 150 4.59 -14.31 10.79
C SER A 150 4.36 -14.25 12.31
N ASP A 151 3.25 -13.65 12.73
CA ASP A 151 2.88 -13.47 14.15
C ASP A 151 2.84 -14.80 14.94
N ASP A 152 2.84 -15.96 14.26
CA ASP A 152 3.02 -17.28 14.88
C ASP A 152 4.38 -17.44 15.60
N GLU A 153 5.47 -16.83 15.11
CA GLU A 153 6.76 -16.86 15.82
C GLU A 153 6.78 -15.91 17.02
N ILE A 154 6.09 -14.77 16.94
CA ILE A 154 6.07 -13.75 18.01
C ILE A 154 5.12 -14.19 19.15
N SER A 155 4.00 -14.83 18.82
CA SER A 155 3.05 -15.33 19.82
C SER A 155 3.61 -16.48 20.68
N SER A 156 4.62 -17.22 20.19
CA SER A 156 5.26 -18.30 20.95
C SER A 156 6.06 -17.82 22.17
N ARG A 157 6.49 -16.54 22.20
CA ARG A 157 7.18 -15.95 23.36
C ARG A 157 6.27 -15.18 24.31
N ALA A 158 5.09 -14.75 23.85
CA ALA A 158 4.13 -13.99 24.65
C ALA A 158 3.08 -14.87 25.35
N ARG A 159 2.88 -16.13 24.93
CA ARG A 159 1.92 -17.09 25.52
C ARG A 159 2.39 -17.76 26.83
N LEU A 160 3.20 -17.08 27.64
CA LEU A 160 3.52 -17.49 29.01
C LEU A 160 3.23 -16.35 29.97
N LYS A 161 1.96 -15.92 30.02
CA LYS A 161 1.28 -15.41 31.22
C LYS A 161 -0.20 -15.17 30.90
N GLU A 162 -1.05 -15.83 31.69
CA GLU A 162 -2.52 -15.80 31.75
C GLU A 162 -3.12 -14.39 31.54
N SER A 163 -4.33 -14.22 30.99
CA SER A 163 -5.56 -14.94 31.35
C SER A 163 -6.57 -14.92 30.20
N ASP A 164 -7.09 -16.10 29.91
CA ASP A 164 -8.31 -16.32 29.14
C ASP A 164 -9.52 -15.71 29.87
N GLN A 165 -10.16 -14.72 29.25
CA GLN A 165 -11.55 -14.36 29.52
C GLN A 165 -12.00 -13.38 28.44
N TYR A 166 -12.47 -13.89 27.30
CA TYR A 166 -13.58 -13.36 26.49
C TYR A 166 -13.76 -14.27 25.26
N SER A 167 -14.19 -15.51 25.53
CA SER A 167 -14.78 -16.41 24.53
C SER A 167 -16.16 -16.81 25.01
N ARG A 168 -17.19 -16.11 24.52
CA ARG A 168 -18.55 -16.65 24.27
C ARG A 168 -19.49 -15.53 23.83
N SER A 169 -19.64 -15.37 22.52
CA SER A 169 -20.97 -15.07 21.97
C SER A 169 -21.36 -16.23 21.06
N THR A 170 -22.41 -16.90 21.51
CA THR A 170 -22.98 -18.12 20.98
C THR A 170 -23.70 -17.81 19.67
N PHE A 171 -23.25 -18.37 18.55
CA PHE A 171 -24.10 -18.48 17.35
C PHE A 171 -25.05 -19.65 17.57
N SER A 172 -26.32 -19.33 17.81
CA SER A 172 -27.41 -20.30 17.80
C SER A 172 -27.72 -20.67 16.35
N ASP A 173 -27.50 -21.94 16.03
CA ASP A 173 -27.88 -22.60 14.80
C ASP A 173 -29.38 -22.94 14.81
N PRO A 174 -30.21 -22.48 13.85
CA PRO A 174 -31.51 -23.08 13.61
C PRO A 174 -31.41 -24.11 12.49
N THR A 175 -31.63 -25.35 12.90
CA THR A 175 -31.57 -26.59 12.13
C THR A 175 -32.59 -26.66 10.99
N ASN A 176 -32.15 -27.24 9.88
CA ASN A 176 -32.88 -28.04 8.86
C ASN A 176 -34.16 -27.50 8.20
N LYS A 177 -34.06 -27.21 6.89
CA LYS A 177 -34.94 -27.82 5.87
C LYS A 177 -34.16 -28.18 4.61
N THR A 178 -34.15 -29.46 4.31
CA THR A 178 -33.68 -30.07 3.07
C THR A 178 -34.64 -29.69 1.94
N GLU A 179 -34.19 -28.91 0.97
CA GLU A 179 -34.78 -28.90 -0.37
C GLU A 179 -33.67 -29.08 -1.40
N THR A 180 -33.62 -30.30 -1.93
CA THR A 180 -32.89 -30.69 -3.13
C THR A 180 -33.45 -29.91 -4.32
N LYS A 181 -32.94 -28.71 -4.55
CA LYS A 181 -33.16 -27.99 -5.81
C LYS A 181 -32.04 -28.37 -6.76
N VAL A 182 -32.36 -29.28 -7.69
CA VAL A 182 -31.55 -29.54 -8.88
C VAL A 182 -31.30 -28.19 -9.55
N LEU A 183 -30.06 -27.71 -9.50
CA LEU A 183 -29.67 -26.46 -10.14
C LEU A 183 -29.62 -26.71 -11.64
N GLU A 184 -30.71 -26.37 -12.33
CA GLU A 184 -30.73 -26.26 -13.78
C GLU A 184 -29.61 -25.32 -14.23
N ALA A 185 -28.73 -25.83 -15.10
CA ALA A 185 -27.70 -25.05 -15.76
C ALA A 185 -28.37 -23.99 -16.64
N ARG A 186 -28.56 -22.78 -16.12
CA ARG A 186 -28.99 -21.63 -16.91
C ARG A 186 -27.80 -21.16 -17.73
N SER A 187 -27.94 -21.28 -19.05
CA SER A 187 -27.06 -20.70 -20.07
C SER A 187 -27.18 -19.16 -20.08
N GLY A 188 -26.80 -18.53 -18.97
CA GLY A 188 -26.61 -17.08 -18.88
C GLY A 188 -25.13 -16.76 -19.11
N SER A 189 -24.82 -15.63 -19.75
CA SER A 189 -23.46 -15.09 -19.79
C SER A 189 -22.87 -15.12 -18.38
N SER A 190 -21.66 -15.64 -18.23
CA SER A 190 -20.95 -15.62 -16.95
C SER A 190 -20.86 -14.16 -16.49
N PRO A 191 -21.32 -13.80 -15.27
CA PRO A 191 -21.20 -12.44 -14.74
C PRO A 191 -19.76 -12.09 -14.33
N TYR A 192 -18.80 -12.95 -14.70
CA TYR A 192 -17.41 -12.86 -14.34
C TYR A 192 -16.53 -12.47 -15.53
N PRO A 193 -15.46 -11.70 -15.29
CA PRO A 193 -15.08 -11.14 -13.98
C PRO A 193 -15.98 -9.96 -13.56
N VAL A 194 -16.32 -9.91 -12.27
CA VAL A 194 -16.98 -8.73 -11.67
C VAL A 194 -15.97 -7.59 -11.64
N ILE A 195 -16.39 -6.37 -11.95
CA ILE A 195 -15.53 -5.19 -11.83
C ILE A 195 -15.98 -4.42 -10.58
N ALA A 196 -15.05 -4.16 -9.66
CA ALA A 196 -15.32 -3.38 -8.47
C ALA A 196 -14.18 -2.39 -8.18
N SER A 197 -14.54 -1.21 -7.71
CA SER A 197 -13.61 -0.24 -7.15
C SER A 197 -13.85 -0.08 -5.65
N CYS A 198 -12.82 0.37 -4.95
CA CYS A 198 -12.90 0.77 -3.54
C CYS A 198 -12.29 2.17 -3.42
N GLU A 199 -13.14 3.16 -3.17
CA GLU A 199 -12.76 4.53 -2.88
C GLU A 199 -12.20 4.59 -1.45
N THR A 200 -10.91 4.85 -1.34
CA THR A 200 -10.18 4.69 -0.08
C THR A 200 -9.53 5.98 0.36
N ARG A 201 -9.72 6.32 1.64
CA ARG A 201 -8.97 7.38 2.31
C ARG A 201 -7.86 6.79 3.17
N ILE A 202 -6.66 7.35 3.07
CA ILE A 202 -5.50 6.88 3.82
C ILE A 202 -5.27 7.78 5.04
N ALA A 203 -5.35 7.22 6.23
CA ALA A 203 -5.01 7.82 7.50
C ALA A 203 -3.50 7.67 7.77
N VAL A 204 -2.81 8.78 7.96
CA VAL A 204 -1.35 8.82 8.16
C VAL A 204 -1.02 9.40 9.51
N ASP A 205 -0.42 8.58 10.38
CA ASP A 205 0.03 9.01 11.69
C ASP A 205 1.23 9.99 11.63
N SER A 206 1.43 10.69 12.73
CA SER A 206 2.43 11.74 12.87
C SER A 206 3.87 11.21 12.82
N ALA A 207 4.10 9.97 13.24
CA ALA A 207 5.41 9.34 13.23
C ALA A 207 5.80 8.91 11.81
N PHE A 208 4.86 8.33 11.06
CA PHE A 208 5.03 7.96 9.67
C PHE A 208 5.29 9.20 8.81
N PHE A 209 4.48 10.25 8.95
CA PHE A 209 4.69 11.49 8.20
C PHE A 209 6.03 12.17 8.51
N ARG A 210 6.51 12.09 9.75
CA ARG A 210 7.83 12.61 10.15
C ARG A 210 8.97 11.92 9.39
N SER A 211 8.82 10.65 9.03
CA SER A 211 9.82 9.94 8.23
C SER A 211 10.03 10.59 6.85
N PHE A 212 9.00 11.28 6.31
CA PHE A 212 9.08 12.06 5.07
C PHE A 212 9.53 13.51 5.30
N ARG A 213 10.09 13.83 6.48
CA ARG A 213 10.52 15.19 6.84
C ARG A 213 9.40 16.23 6.67
N HIS A 214 8.16 15.80 6.90
CA HIS A 214 6.95 16.59 6.70
C HIS A 214 6.72 17.06 5.24
N ASN A 215 7.27 16.33 4.26
CA ASN A 215 7.05 16.58 2.84
C ASN A 215 5.82 15.80 2.34
N LYS A 216 4.69 16.52 2.15
CA LYS A 216 3.44 15.94 1.66
C LYS A 216 3.60 15.31 0.27
N LYS A 217 4.39 15.91 -0.61
CA LYS A 217 4.58 15.40 -1.98
C LYS A 217 5.31 14.05 -1.97
N GLU A 218 6.37 13.94 -1.17
CA GLU A 218 7.11 12.67 -1.04
C GLU A 218 6.25 11.56 -0.42
N LEU A 219 5.42 11.90 0.58
CA LEU A 219 4.43 10.98 1.14
C LEU A 219 3.44 10.49 0.07
N VAL A 220 2.86 11.42 -0.71
CA VAL A 220 1.88 11.10 -1.76
C VAL A 220 2.52 10.23 -2.85
N GLU A 221 3.71 10.58 -3.33
CA GLU A 221 4.44 9.78 -4.32
C GLU A 221 4.77 8.37 -3.81
N TYR A 222 5.10 8.24 -2.51
CA TYR A 222 5.31 6.96 -1.87
C TYR A 222 4.02 6.12 -1.79
N LEU A 223 2.92 6.71 -1.33
CA LEU A 223 1.62 6.04 -1.27
C LEU A 223 1.14 5.61 -2.66
N ALA A 224 1.44 6.40 -3.70
CA ALA A 224 1.11 6.07 -5.08
C ALA A 224 1.76 4.74 -5.52
N VAL A 225 3.06 4.58 -5.22
CA VAL A 225 3.79 3.34 -5.49
C VAL A 225 3.19 2.17 -4.71
N LEU A 226 2.84 2.39 -3.44
CA LEU A 226 2.27 1.36 -2.58
C LEU A 226 0.93 0.86 -3.11
N VAL A 227 0.04 1.77 -3.47
CA VAL A 227 -1.29 1.45 -3.99
C VAL A 227 -1.18 0.81 -5.37
N ALA A 228 -0.27 1.26 -6.24
CA ALA A 228 -0.04 0.64 -7.54
C ALA A 228 0.42 -0.82 -7.40
N PHE A 229 1.33 -1.09 -6.46
CA PHE A 229 1.73 -2.45 -6.12
C PHE A 229 0.57 -3.27 -5.54
N THR A 230 -0.26 -2.68 -4.68
CA THR A 230 -1.43 -3.34 -4.10
C THR A 230 -2.44 -3.74 -5.18
N ASN A 231 -2.71 -2.84 -6.13
CA ASN A 231 -3.58 -3.11 -7.28
C ASN A 231 -3.02 -4.25 -8.16
N LEU A 232 -1.70 -4.32 -8.35
CA LEU A 232 -1.09 -5.49 -8.99
C LEU A 232 -1.35 -6.78 -8.21
N LYS A 233 -1.28 -6.76 -6.87
CA LYS A 233 -1.57 -7.95 -6.07
C LYS A 233 -3.03 -8.38 -6.15
N PHE A 234 -3.99 -7.45 -6.15
CA PHE A 234 -5.40 -7.80 -6.38
C PHE A 234 -5.61 -8.48 -7.73
N SER A 235 -4.93 -8.02 -8.79
CA SER A 235 -5.02 -8.67 -10.10
C SER A 235 -4.55 -10.13 -10.09
N THR A 236 -3.58 -10.49 -9.24
CA THR A 236 -3.07 -11.89 -9.19
C THR A 236 -4.02 -12.89 -8.55
N PHE A 237 -4.84 -12.47 -7.58
CA PHE A 237 -5.68 -13.38 -6.81
C PHE A 237 -7.04 -13.63 -7.44
N LEU A 238 -7.51 -12.73 -8.31
CA LEU A 238 -8.93 -12.66 -8.66
C LEU A 238 -9.20 -12.43 -10.15
N ASP A 239 -8.21 -12.49 -11.04
CA ASP A 239 -8.38 -12.06 -12.45
C ASP A 239 -9.55 -12.72 -13.22
N THR A 240 -9.91 -13.95 -12.89
CA THR A 240 -11.01 -14.68 -13.53
C THR A 240 -12.39 -14.40 -12.92
N THR A 241 -12.44 -13.76 -11.75
CA THR A 241 -13.64 -13.64 -10.91
C THR A 241 -13.93 -12.20 -10.48
N LEU A 242 -12.91 -11.42 -10.13
CA LEU A 242 -13.02 -10.03 -9.71
C LEU A 242 -11.82 -9.21 -10.19
N HIS A 243 -12.08 -8.20 -11.02
CA HIS A 243 -11.16 -7.10 -11.24
C HIS A 243 -11.43 -6.02 -10.20
N PHE A 244 -10.58 -6.00 -9.17
CA PHE A 244 -10.67 -5.03 -8.08
C PHE A 244 -9.64 -3.91 -8.25
N GLN A 245 -10.08 -2.66 -8.09
CA GLN A 245 -9.21 -1.49 -8.12
C GLN A 245 -9.40 -0.64 -6.87
N MET A 246 -8.32 -0.45 -6.12
CA MET A 246 -8.25 0.56 -5.06
C MET A 246 -7.97 1.92 -5.68
N ILE A 247 -8.76 2.93 -5.31
CA ILE A 247 -8.63 4.32 -5.75
C ILE A 247 -8.50 5.19 -4.50
N VAL A 248 -7.44 5.98 -4.39
CA VAL A 248 -7.30 6.91 -3.26
C VAL A 248 -8.02 8.22 -3.57
N THR A 249 -9.02 8.52 -2.76
CA THR A 249 -9.82 9.75 -2.79
C THR A 249 -9.21 10.85 -1.93
N GLY A 250 -8.58 10.46 -0.82
CA GLY A 250 -7.93 11.39 0.09
C GLY A 250 -6.87 10.80 1.00
N ILE A 251 -6.09 11.68 1.60
CA ILE A 251 -5.06 11.39 2.59
C ILE A 251 -5.27 12.32 3.78
N VAL A 252 -5.39 11.77 4.98
CA VAL A 252 -5.53 12.52 6.22
C VAL A 252 -4.29 12.34 7.07
N ILE A 253 -3.56 13.43 7.30
CA ILE A 253 -2.33 13.44 8.08
C ILE A 253 -2.65 13.93 9.48
N PHE A 254 -2.42 13.08 10.48
CA PHE A 254 -2.64 13.39 11.88
C PHE A 254 -1.41 14.06 12.52
N LYS A 255 -1.67 15.02 13.41
CA LYS A 255 -0.68 15.42 14.41
C LYS A 255 -0.73 14.49 15.61
N PHE A 256 0.35 14.49 16.38
CA PHE A 256 0.46 13.67 17.59
C PHE A 256 -0.68 13.92 18.60
N SER A 257 -1.21 15.15 18.68
CA SER A 257 -2.37 15.45 19.54
C SER A 257 -3.69 14.88 19.02
N GLU A 258 -3.79 14.58 17.73
CA GLU A 258 -5.02 14.16 17.05
C GLU A 258 -5.09 12.64 16.80
N GLU A 259 -4.04 11.88 17.14
CA GLU A 259 -3.94 10.44 16.90
C GLU A 259 -4.22 9.59 18.16
N TRP A 260 -5.12 10.05 19.03
CA TRP A 260 -5.44 9.40 20.31
C TRP A 260 -5.99 7.98 20.18
N PHE A 261 -6.46 7.59 18.99
CA PHE A 261 -6.90 6.24 18.67
C PHE A 261 -5.74 5.23 18.58
N ILE A 262 -4.49 5.69 18.39
CA ILE A 262 -3.30 4.83 18.39
C ILE A 262 -2.96 4.41 19.82
N LYS A 263 -3.19 3.14 20.15
CA LYS A 263 -2.94 2.59 21.49
C LYS A 263 -1.58 1.91 21.55
N LYS A 264 -0.85 2.17 22.64
CA LYS A 264 0.48 1.60 22.91
C LYS A 264 0.54 1.06 24.34
N PRO A 265 1.27 -0.04 24.61
CA PRO A 265 1.50 -0.49 25.97
C PRO A 265 2.33 0.52 26.76
N ARG A 266 2.25 0.48 28.09
CA ARG A 266 3.06 1.37 28.95
C ARG A 266 4.54 1.10 28.73
N ASN A 267 5.31 2.16 28.47
CA ASN A 267 6.75 2.12 28.23
C ASN A 267 7.19 1.25 27.04
N ASP A 268 6.30 0.96 26.10
CA ASP A 268 6.60 0.18 24.90
C ASP A 268 6.18 0.99 23.65
N PRO A 269 7.07 1.20 22.66
CA PRO A 269 6.73 1.94 21.45
C PRO A 269 5.81 1.16 20.49
N SER A 270 5.59 -0.14 20.72
CA SER A 270 4.74 -0.98 19.87
C SER A 270 3.28 -0.55 19.90
N VAL A 271 2.59 -0.78 18.78
CA VAL A 271 1.17 -0.46 18.63
C VAL A 271 0.33 -1.68 19.01
N MET A 272 -0.65 -1.46 19.88
CA MET A 272 -1.69 -2.44 20.20
C MET A 272 -2.69 -2.48 19.04
N LEU A 273 -2.47 -3.38 18.08
CA LEU A 273 -3.20 -3.41 16.81
C LEU A 273 -4.72 -3.54 17.00
N SER A 274 -5.18 -4.47 17.83
CA SER A 274 -6.62 -4.71 18.04
C SER A 274 -7.32 -3.50 18.63
N ASP A 275 -6.73 -2.90 19.67
CA ASP A 275 -7.30 -1.71 20.31
C ASP A 275 -7.26 -0.53 19.34
N THR A 276 -6.12 -0.30 18.69
CA THR A 276 -5.96 0.79 17.73
C THR A 276 -6.98 0.70 16.60
N LEU A 277 -7.22 -0.49 16.06
CA LEU A 277 -8.22 -0.69 15.02
C LEU A 277 -9.64 -0.40 15.52
N SER A 278 -9.98 -0.83 16.74
CA SER A 278 -11.29 -0.57 17.35
C SER A 278 -11.53 0.93 17.57
N TYR A 279 -10.53 1.63 18.10
CA TYR A 279 -10.61 3.08 18.32
C TYR A 279 -10.58 3.86 17.00
N LEU A 280 -9.80 3.44 16.00
CA LEU A 280 -9.80 4.04 14.67
C LEU A 280 -11.17 3.90 14.01
N ASN A 281 -11.78 2.71 14.06
CA ASN A 281 -13.11 2.49 13.50
C ASN A 281 -14.16 3.39 14.19
N SER A 282 -14.08 3.55 15.51
CA SER A 282 -14.97 4.46 16.24
C SER A 282 -14.73 5.92 15.80
N TYR A 283 -13.47 6.34 15.73
CA TYR A 283 -13.09 7.68 15.29
C TYR A 283 -13.57 7.99 13.87
N VAL A 284 -13.34 7.09 12.92
CA VAL A 284 -13.75 7.26 11.52
C VAL A 284 -15.27 7.41 11.38
N ASN A 285 -16.05 6.62 12.11
CA ASN A 285 -17.51 6.69 12.07
C ASN A 285 -18.09 8.01 12.61
N ASP A 286 -17.34 8.70 13.48
CA ASP A 286 -17.75 9.98 14.08
C ASP A 286 -17.32 11.21 13.27
N GLN A 287 -16.52 11.04 12.21
CA GLN A 287 -15.86 12.13 11.50
C GLN A 287 -16.35 12.27 10.06
N ASP A 288 -16.97 13.41 9.74
CA ASP A 288 -17.55 13.69 8.42
C ASP A 288 -16.55 13.57 7.26
N ILE A 289 -15.25 13.79 7.51
CA ILE A 289 -14.20 13.73 6.47
C ILE A 289 -14.03 12.34 5.83
N PHE A 290 -14.50 11.27 6.48
CA PHE A 290 -14.40 9.89 5.98
C PHE A 290 -15.72 9.34 5.44
N ARG A 291 -16.79 10.14 5.47
CA ARG A 291 -18.17 9.66 5.28
C ARG A 291 -18.44 9.06 3.92
N ASP A 292 -17.78 9.58 2.89
CA ASP A 292 -18.03 9.21 1.50
C ASP A 292 -17.05 8.13 0.99
N ASP A 293 -16.12 7.66 1.82
CA ASP A 293 -15.13 6.65 1.42
C ASP A 293 -15.62 5.23 1.73
N ASP A 294 -15.40 4.28 0.81
CA ASP A 294 -15.71 2.85 1.01
C ASP A 294 -14.83 2.23 2.11
N ALA A 295 -13.60 2.74 2.26
CA ALA A 295 -12.64 2.26 3.23
C ALA A 295 -11.74 3.38 3.76
N VAL A 296 -11.33 3.22 5.02
CA VAL A 296 -10.24 3.99 5.62
C VAL A 296 -9.16 3.03 6.08
N ILE A 297 -7.92 3.34 5.77
CA ILE A 297 -6.74 2.55 6.11
C ILE A 297 -5.79 3.40 6.93
#